data_AF-A0AAI9PNT9-F1
#
_entry.id   AF-A0AAI9PNT9-F1
#
_cell.length_a   1.000
_cell.length_b   1.000
_cell.length_c   1.000
_cell.angle_alpha   90.00
_cell.angle_beta   90.00
_cell.angle_gamma   90.00
#
_symmetry.space_group_name_H-M   'P 1'
#
loop_
_entity.id
_entity.type
_entity.pdbx_description
1 polymer ?
#
loop_
_entity_poly.entity_id
_entity_poly.type
_entity_poly.pdbx_seq_one_letter_code
_entity_poly.pdbx_strand_id
1 'polypeptide(L)' 'MYEIWLIEANGERVLVRDDVLDPNLAQTLVSCGNQGAALRGQAHRYEAVPEPFADADKAS' A
#
# COMPACT_ATOMS: atom_id res chain seq x y z
N MET A 1 3.36 -11.07 1.43
CA MET A 1 4.03 -9.75 1.39
C MET A 1 2.96 -8.69 1.24
N TYR A 2 3.23 -7.42 1.55
CA TYR A 2 2.28 -6.32 1.40
C TYR A 2 2.87 -5.25 0.48
N GLU A 3 2.08 -4.87 -0.51
CA GLU A 3 2.29 -3.66 -1.29
C GLU A 3 1.60 -2.49 -0.61
N ILE A 4 2.24 -1.33 -0.62
CA ILE A 4 1.63 -0.06 -0.25
C ILE A 4 1.51 0.77 -1.51
N TRP A 5 0.29 1.20 -1.79
CA TRP A 5 -0.09 2.00 -2.93
C TRP A 5 -0.45 3.41 -2.48
N LEU A 6 0.06 4.42 -3.18
CA LEU A 6 -0.47 5.77 -3.15
C LEU A 6 -1.60 5.86 -4.18
N ILE A 7 -2.74 6.39 -3.76
CA ILE A 7 -3.91 6.64 -4.59
C ILE A 7 -4.07 8.13 -4.68
N GLU A 8 -3.79 8.65 -5.86
CA GLU A 8 -3.95 10.07 -6.18
C GLU A 8 -5.43 10.46 -6.25
N ALA A 9 -5.69 11.77 -6.23
CA ALA A 9 -7.07 12.29 -6.26
C ALA A 9 -7.84 11.91 -7.53
N ASN A 10 -7.13 11.67 -8.64
CA ASN A 10 -7.67 11.20 -9.91
C ASN A 10 -7.93 9.67 -9.95
N GLY A 11 -7.62 8.96 -8.86
CA GLY A 11 -7.73 7.50 -8.76
C GLY A 11 -6.53 6.73 -9.31
N GLU A 12 -5.49 7.41 -9.81
CA GLU A 12 -4.25 6.79 -10.23
C GLU A 12 -3.56 6.11 -9.05
N ARG A 13 -3.03 4.90 -9.29
CA ARG A 13 -2.35 4.10 -8.29
C ARG A 13 -0.86 4.08 -8.58
N VAL A 14 -0.06 4.48 -7.61
CA VAL A 14 1.41 4.43 -7.67
C VAL A 14 1.90 3.48 -6.58
N LEU A 15 2.64 2.44 -6.97
CA LEU A 15 3.28 1.54 -6.02
C LEU A 15 4.43 2.30 -5.34
N VAL A 16 4.36 2.42 -4.01
CA VAL A 16 5.38 3.13 -3.23
C VAL A 16 6.26 2.20 -2.40
N ARG A 17 5.75 1.00 -2.06
CA ARG A 17 6.50 -0.08 -1.41
C ARG A 17 5.91 -1.43 -1.80
N ASP A 18 6.78 -2.42 -1.98
CA ASP A 18 6.45 -3.83 -2.20
C ASP A 18 7.22 -4.75 -1.23
N ASP A 19 7.99 -4.19 -0.31
CA ASP A 19 8.96 -4.91 0.53
C ASP A 19 8.46 -5.20 1.95
N VAL A 20 7.18 -4.94 2.25
CA VAL A 20 6.66 -5.01 3.62
C VAL A 20 6.15 -6.41 3.95
N LEU A 21 6.86 -7.12 4.82
CA LEU A 21 6.50 -8.49 5.20
C LEU A 21 5.54 -8.56 6.41
N ASP A 22 5.60 -7.57 7.29
CA ASP A 22 4.80 -7.54 8.52
C ASP A 22 3.46 -6.79 8.29
N PRO A 23 2.30 -7.43 8.49
CA PRO A 23 1.00 -6.80 8.33
C PRO A 23 0.77 -5.61 9.27
N ASN A 24 1.28 -5.67 10.50
CA ASN A 24 1.15 -4.57 11.46
C ASN A 24 2.00 -3.37 11.03
N LEU A 25 3.19 -3.63 10.47
CA LEU A 25 4.03 -2.58 9.89
C LEU A 25 3.33 -1.93 8.70
N ALA A 26 2.76 -2.71 7.78
CA ALA A 26 2.01 -2.20 6.63
C ALA A 26 0.86 -1.29 7.08
N GLN A 27 0.07 -1.74 8.05
CA GLN A 27 -1.06 -0.97 8.58
C GLN A 27 -0.60 0.34 9.27
N THR A 28 0.51 0.28 10.00
CA THR A 28 1.10 1.45 10.69
C THR A 28 1.56 2.49 9.67
N LEU A 29 2.28 2.06 8.64
CA LEU A 29 2.77 2.94 7.57
C LEU A 29 1.62 3.63 6.83
N VAL A 30 0.57 2.88 6.46
CA VAL A 30 -0.63 3.45 5.83
C VAL A 30 -1.32 4.46 6.74
N SER A 31 -1.48 4.13 8.03
CA SER A 31 -2.11 5.03 9.00
C SER A 31 -1.34 6.35 9.15
N CYS A 32 -0.01 6.28 9.33
CA CYS A 32 0.84 7.45 9.43
C CYS A 32 0.84 8.29 8.13
N GLY A 33 0.92 7.63 6.97
CA GLY A 33 0.87 8.30 5.66
C GLY A 33 -0.43 9.07 5.46
N ASN A 34 -1.57 8.43 5.76
CA ASN A 34 -2.90 9.04 5.66
C ASN A 34 -3.11 10.18 6.66
N GLN A 35 -2.64 10.02 7.90
CA GLN A 35 -2.70 11.10 8.89
C GLN A 35 -1.88 12.31 8.43
N GLY A 36 -0.68 12.08 7.89
CA GLY A 36 0.16 13.14 7.33
C GLY A 36 -0.49 13.84 6.13
N ALA A 37 -1.14 13.10 5.24
CA ALA A 37 -1.88 13.65 4.10
C ALA A 37 -3.05 14.52 4.58
N ALA A 38 -3.85 14.04 5.54
CA ALA A 38 -4.97 14.78 6.12
C ALA A 38 -4.53 16.09 6.80
N LEU A 39 -3.45 16.05 7.59
CA LEU A 39 -2.90 17.25 8.24
C LEU A 39 -2.41 18.31 7.26
N ARG A 40 -2.03 17.91 6.04
CA ARG A 40 -1.55 18.81 4.98
C ARG A 40 -2.62 19.16 3.95
N GLY A 41 -3.85 18.67 4.10
CA GLY A 41 -4.91 18.85 3.10
C GLY A 41 -4.59 18.20 1.74
N GLN A 42 -3.78 17.14 1.73
CA GLN A 42 -3.47 16.38 0.52
C GLN A 42 -4.64 15.44 0.20
N ALA A 43 -5.05 15.41 -1.06
CA ALA A 43 -6.19 14.60 -1.51
C ALA A 43 -5.84 13.13 -1.81
N HIS A 44 -4.56 12.77 -1.77
CA HIS A 44 -4.13 11.40 -1.93
C HIS A 44 -4.32 10.58 -0.65
N ARG A 45 -4.34 9.25 -0.80
CA ARG A 45 -4.36 8.31 0.33
C ARG A 45 -3.47 7.11 0.05
N TYR A 46 -3.09 6.40 1.09
CA TYR A 46 -2.32 5.16 1.04
C TYR A 46 -3.23 3.97 1.34
N GLU A 47 -3.03 2.86 0.64
CA GLU A 47 -3.70 1.58 0.86
C GLU A 47 -2.66 0.45 0.88
N ALA A 48 -2.78 -0.47 1.85
CA ALA A 48 -1.97 -1.68 1.92
C ALA A 48 -2.76 -2.84 1.31
N VAL A 49 -2.15 -3.54 0.36
CA VAL A 49 -2.72 -4.71 -0.31
C VAL A 49 -1.82 -5.90 -0.03
N PRO A 50 -2.33 -7.01 0.53
CA PRO A 50 -1.55 -8.24 0.59
C PRO A 50 -1.29 -8.70 -0.84
N GLU A 51 -0.01 -8.90 -1.18
CA GLU A 51 0.32 -9.61 -2.40
C GLU A 51 -0.31 -11.01 -2.32
N PRO A 52 -1.01 -11.46 -3.38
CA PRO A 52 -1.31 -12.86 -3.51
C PRO A 52 0.02 -13.61 -3.53
N PHE A 53 0.25 -14.50 -2.56
CA PHE A 53 1.34 -15.46 -2.67
C PHE A 53 1.17 -16.17 -4.00
N ALA A 54 2.14 -16.00 -4.90
CA ALA A 54 2.13 -16.63 -6.22
C ALA A 54 2.30 -18.14 -6.08
N ASP A 55 1.26 -18.86 -5.68
CA ASP A 55 1.12 -20.29 -5.95
C ASP A 55 0.44 -20.47 -7.31
N ALA A 56 1.16 -20.17 -8.39
CA ALA A 56 0.66 -20.47 -9.75
C ALA A 56 1.77 -20.71 -10.79
N ASP A 57 3.01 -21.01 -10.38
CA ASP A 57 4.04 -21.46 -11.33
C ASP A 57 4.77 -22.71 -10.84
N LYS A 58 3.98 -23.75 -10.53
CA LYS A 58 4.39 -25.17 -10.56
C LYS A 58 3.25 -26.05 -11.04
N ALA A 59 2.83 -25.83 -12.28
CA ALA A 59 2.15 -26.83 -13.08
C ALA A 59 2.80 -26.83 -14.47
N SER A 60 3.96 -27.48 -14.58
CA SER A 60 4.57 -27.93 -15.84
C SER A 60 5.47 -29.12 -15.55
#